data_AF-A0A0C2WYW6-F1
#
_entry.id   AF-A0A0C2WYW6-F1
#
_cell.length_a   1.000
_cell.length_b   1.000
_cell.length_c   1.000
_cell.angle_alpha   90.00
_cell.angle_beta   90.00
_cell.angle_gamma   90.00
#
_symmetry.space_group_name_H-M   'P 1'
#
loop_
_entity.id
_entity.type
_entity.pdbx_description
1 polymer ?
#
loop_
_entity_poly.entity_id
_entity_poly.type
_entity_poly.pdbx_seq_one_letter_code
_entity_poly.pdbx_strand_id
1 'polypeptide(L)' 'MASRQNLKLISFDGGGIRSLSQLEIMRTIMHQLNWNKESGTKLPYECFDLMGGSGTGG' A
#
# COMPACT_ATOMS: atom_id res chain seq x y z
N MET A 1 -22.51 13.93 14.32
CA MET A 1 -21.92 12.57 14.39
C MET A 1 -20.77 12.51 13.39
N ALA A 2 -19.53 12.37 13.86
CA ALA A 2 -18.39 12.22 12.94
C ALA A 2 -18.53 10.90 12.18
N SER A 3 -18.50 10.96 10.85
CA SER A 3 -18.41 9.76 10.00
C SER A 3 -17.13 9.02 10.37
N ARG A 4 -17.24 7.79 10.89
CA ARG A 4 -16.07 6.92 11.12
C ARG A 4 -15.58 6.47 9.74
N GLN A 5 -14.67 7.22 9.15
CA GLN A 5 -13.97 6.78 7.95
C GLN A 5 -13.11 5.56 8.32
N ASN A 6 -13.17 4.52 7.49
CA ASN A 6 -12.32 3.35 7.65
C ASN A 6 -10.88 3.76 7.31
N LEU A 7 -10.01 3.75 8.33
CA LEU A 7 -8.58 3.98 8.17
C LEU A 7 -7.94 2.82 7.40
N LYS A 8 -7.21 3.13 6.34
CA LYS A 8 -6.43 2.19 5.55
C LYS A 8 -4.96 2.39 5.86
N LEU A 9 -4.37 1.43 6.54
CA LEU A 9 -2.96 1.47 6.96
C LEU A 9 -2.23 0.32 6.26
N ILE A 10 -0.97 0.54 5.91
CA ILE A 10 -0.06 -0.51 5.45
C ILE A 10 1.26 -0.43 6.20
N SER A 11 1.80 -1.58 6.57
CA SER A 11 3.07 -1.72 7.27
C SER A 11 3.95 -2.73 6.55
N PHE A 12 5.23 -2.40 6.42
CA PHE A 12 6.24 -3.25 5.79
C PHE A 12 7.29 -3.70 6.82
N ASP A 13 7.52 -5.00 6.87
CA ASP A 13 8.46 -5.58 7.83
C ASP A 13 9.89 -5.54 7.27
N GLY A 14 10.86 -5.37 8.15
CA GLY A 14 12.27 -5.56 7.78
C GLY A 14 12.54 -7.02 7.41
N GLY A 15 13.39 -7.26 6.42
CA GLY A 15 13.64 -8.64 5.96
C GLY A 15 14.84 -8.85 5.04
N GLY A 16 15.66 -7.81 4.82
CA GLY A 16 16.74 -7.87 3.84
C GLY A 16 16.19 -8.07 2.44
N ILE A 17 16.83 -8.95 1.65
CA ILE A 17 16.42 -9.29 0.28
C ILE A 17 14.97 -9.82 0.19
N ARG A 18 14.43 -10.38 1.28
CA ARG A 18 13.05 -10.90 1.31
C ARG A 18 12.01 -9.79 1.25
N SER A 19 12.34 -8.51 1.48
CA SER A 19 11.37 -7.43 1.29
C SER A 19 10.93 -7.25 -0.16
N LEU A 20 11.65 -7.82 -1.14
CA LEU A 20 11.21 -7.84 -2.53
C LEU A 20 9.85 -8.53 -2.70
N SER A 21 9.55 -9.58 -1.93
CA SER A 21 8.23 -10.21 -1.98
C SER A 21 7.12 -9.28 -1.50
N GLN A 22 7.42 -8.41 -0.52
CA GLN A 22 6.47 -7.41 -0.03
C GLN A 22 6.20 -6.34 -1.08
N LEU A 23 7.23 -5.95 -1.86
CA LEU A 23 7.06 -5.05 -3.01
C LEU A 23 6.21 -5.68 -4.12
N GLU A 24 6.39 -6.97 -4.41
CA GLU A 24 5.57 -7.68 -5.41
C GLU A 24 4.11 -7.85 -4.95
N ILE A 25 3.89 -8.06 -3.65
CA ILE A 25 2.54 -8.07 -3.06
C ILE A 25 1.91 -6.67 -3.21
N MET A 26 2.64 -5.61 -2.84
CA MET A 26 2.16 -4.22 -2.98
C MET A 26 1.86 -3.88 -4.45
N ARG A 27 2.72 -4.28 -5.39
CA ARG A 27 2.52 -4.13 -6.83
C ARG A 27 1.22 -4.80 -7.28
N THR A 28 0.98 -6.03 -6.83
CA THR A 28 -0.22 -6.79 -7.14
C THR A 28 -1.48 -6.13 -6.58
N ILE A 29 -1.43 -5.65 -5.32
CA ILE A 29 -2.54 -4.92 -4.68
C ILE A 29 -2.85 -3.65 -5.47
N MET A 30 -1.84 -2.84 -5.79
CA MET A 30 -2.02 -1.60 -6.54
C MET A 30 -2.52 -1.83 -7.95
N HIS A 31 -2.07 -2.90 -8.60
CA HIS A 31 -2.59 -3.31 -9.90
C HIS A 31 -4.09 -3.65 -9.82
N GLN A 32 -4.52 -4.41 -8.81
CA GLN A 32 -5.95 -4.71 -8.61
C GLN A 32 -6.77 -3.46 -8.29
N LEU A 33 -6.25 -2.57 -7.42
CA LEU A 33 -6.90 -1.31 -7.07
C LEU A 33 -7.06 -0.37 -8.27
N ASN A 34 -6.26 -0.54 -9.32
CA ASN A 34 -6.28 0.28 -10.52
C ASN A 34 -6.87 -0.41 -11.76
N TRP A 35 -7.28 -1.67 -11.64
CA TRP A 35 -7.68 -2.53 -12.78
C TRP A 35 -8.75 -1.90 -13.70
N ASN A 36 -9.71 -1.16 -13.14
CA ASN A 36 -10.81 -0.53 -13.91
C ASN A 36 -10.95 0.97 -13.65
N LYS A 37 -9.85 1.68 -13.39
CA LYS A 37 -9.93 3.13 -13.14
C LYS A 37 -9.84 3.95 -14.42
N GLU A 38 -10.95 4.60 -14.78
CA GLU A 38 -10.99 5.62 -15.84
C GLU A 38 -10.26 6.90 -15.46
N SER A 39 -10.17 7.20 -14.15
CA SER A 39 -9.57 8.41 -13.58
C SER A 39 -8.04 8.35 -13.45
N GLY A 40 -7.40 7.35 -14.05
CA GLY A 40 -5.95 7.17 -14.01
C GLY A 40 -5.45 6.26 -12.87
N THR A 41 -4.19 5.88 -12.96
CA THR A 41 -3.52 4.99 -12.00
C THR A 41 -3.27 5.71 -10.68
N LYS A 42 -3.91 5.25 -9.60
CA LYS A 42 -3.62 5.72 -8.25
C LYS A 42 -2.29 5.18 -7.77
N LEU A 43 -1.54 6.02 -7.09
CA LEU A 43 -0.32 5.68 -6.40
C LEU A 43 -0.62 5.17 -4.99
N PRO A 44 0.31 4.40 -4.38
CA PRO A 44 0.08 3.81 -3.06
C PRO A 44 -0.36 4.85 -2.02
N TYR A 45 0.32 6.00 -1.91
CA TYR A 45 0.00 7.04 -0.92
C TYR A 45 -1.39 7.67 -1.09
N GLU A 46 -2.05 7.51 -2.25
CA GLU A 46 -3.42 7.97 -2.48
C GLU A 46 -4.47 6.93 -2.01
N CYS A 47 -4.02 5.69 -1.80
CA CYS A 47 -4.86 4.58 -1.40
C CYS A 47 -4.83 4.33 0.11
N PHE A 48 -3.75 4.68 0.82
CA PHE A 48 -3.58 4.43 2.24
C PHE A 48 -3.29 5.72 3.01
N ASP A 49 -3.90 5.85 4.19
CA ASP A 49 -3.80 7.03 5.06
C ASP A 49 -2.46 7.06 5.82
N LEU A 50 -1.84 5.89 6.00
CA LEU A 50 -0.52 5.75 6.61
C LEU A 50 0.23 4.59 5.95
N MET A 51 1.51 4.83 5.65
CA MET A 51 2.46 3.80 5.25
C MET A 51 3.62 3.81 6.24
N GLY A 52 3.87 2.68 6.87
CA GLY A 52 4.97 2.49 7.81
C GLY A 52 5.87 1.34 7.37
N GLY A 53 7.12 1.37 7.80
CA GLY A 53 8.05 0.28 7.55
C GLY A 53 9.20 0.28 8.54
N SER A 54 9.88 -0.88 8.67
CA SER A 54 11.10 -1.01 9.46
C SER A 54 12.23 -1.64 8.65
N GLY A 55 13.48 -1.23 8.89
CA GLY A 55 14.64 -1.79 8.18
C GLY A 55 14.51 -1.64 6.65
N THR A 56 14.57 -2.74 5.91
CA THR A 56 14.40 -2.75 4.44
C THR A 56 12.96 -2.61 3.96
N GLY A 57 11.99 -2.55 4.88
CA GLY A 57 10.59 -2.28 4.57
C GLY A 57 10.22 -0.80 4.66
N GLY A 58 11.03 0.03 5.33
CA GLY A 58 10.87 1.49 5.37
C GLY A 58 11.67 2.16 4.26
#